data_AF-A0AAV9AZS5-F1
#
_entry.id   AF-A0AAV9AZS5-F1
#
_cell.length_a   1.000
_cell.length_b   1.000
_cell.length_c   1.000
_cell.angle_alpha   90.00
_cell.angle_beta   90.00
_cell.angle_gamma   90.00
#
_symmetry.space_group_name_H-M   'P 1'
#
loop_
_entity.id
_entity.type
_entity.pdbx_description
1 polymer ?
#
loop_
_entity_poly.entity_id
_entity_poly.type
_entity_poly.pdbx_seq_one_letter_code
_entity_poly.pdbx_strand_id
1 'polypeptide(L)' 'MASGGWKPINAVENDKEAEEIGRFAVAEHNKEANAGLSFVRVVSGRMRVVAGMNYELTISARDVAGVLGTYEVVVCSG' A
#
# COMPACT_ATOMS: atom_id res chain seq x y z
N MET A 1 -26.36 10.17 2.47
CA MET A 1 -25.26 9.65 3.32
C MET A 1 -24.00 9.76 2.49
N ALA A 2 -23.13 10.74 2.78
CA ALA A 2 -21.92 10.94 2.00
C ALA A 2 -20.96 9.78 2.31
N SER A 3 -20.86 8.81 1.40
CA SER A 3 -19.72 7.90 1.37
C SER A 3 -18.48 8.79 1.31
N GLY A 4 -17.69 8.78 2.39
CA GLY A 4 -16.57 9.70 2.57
C GLY A 4 -15.72 9.71 1.29
N GLY A 5 -15.42 10.91 0.78
CA GLY A 5 -14.52 11.06 -0.35
C GLY A 5 -13.15 10.47 -0.01
N TRP A 6 -12.38 10.11 -1.03
CA TRP A 6 -10.98 9.76 -0.85
C TRP A 6 -10.26 10.87 -0.09
N LYS A 7 -9.66 10.52 1.04
CA LYS A 7 -8.83 11.42 1.84
C LYS A 7 -7.37 11.10 1.57
N PRO A 8 -6.54 12.09 1.19
CA PRO A 8 -5.11 11.85 1.03
C PRO A 8 -4.49 11.50 2.38
N ILE A 9 -3.59 10.52 2.38
CA ILE A 9 -2.75 10.18 3.52
C ILE A 9 -1.54 11.11 3.39
N ASN A 10 -1.57 12.25 4.08
CA ASN A 10 -0.53 13.28 3.94
C ASN A 10 0.77 12.93 4.70
N ALA A 11 0.79 11.86 5.48
CA ALA A 11 1.91 11.49 6.34
C ALA A 11 2.33 10.03 6.15
N VAL A 12 2.38 9.53 4.92
CA VAL A 12 2.66 8.11 4.64
C VAL A 12 4.04 7.62 5.11
N GLU A 13 4.97 8.51 5.39
CA GLU A 13 6.26 8.18 6.04
C GLU A 13 6.16 8.03 7.58
N ASN A 14 5.04 8.44 8.21
CA ASN A 14 4.80 8.36 9.66
C ASN A 14 3.50 7.61 10.02
N ASP A 15 2.66 7.29 9.05
CA ASP A 15 1.48 6.44 9.22
C ASP A 15 1.91 4.97 9.27
N LYS A 16 2.14 4.47 10.49
CA LYS A 16 2.46 3.05 10.75
C LYS A 16 1.50 2.09 10.04
N GLU A 17 0.22 2.44 10.00
CA GLU A 17 -0.81 1.65 9.35
C GLU A 17 -0.58 1.54 7.83
N ALA A 18 -0.21 2.64 7.16
CA ALA A 18 0.09 2.61 5.73
C ALA A 18 1.39 1.82 5.43
N GLU A 19 2.40 1.93 6.29
CA GLU A 19 3.60 1.10 6.19
C GLU A 19 3.31 -0.40 6.37
N GLU A 20 2.49 -0.76 7.36
CA GLU A 20 2.08 -2.15 7.61
C GLU A 20 1.28 -2.71 6.43
N ILE A 21 0.34 -1.94 5.89
CA ILE A 21 -0.43 -2.31 4.70
C ILE A 21 0.50 -2.48 3.48
N GLY A 22 1.46 -1.56 3.29
CA GLY A 22 2.43 -1.65 2.20
C GLY A 22 3.32 -2.89 2.30
N ARG A 23 3.81 -3.22 3.51
CA ARG A 23 4.58 -4.45 3.77
C ARG A 23 3.75 -5.70 3.55
N PHE A 24 2.51 -5.71 4.03
CA PHE A 24 1.58 -6.82 3.84
C PHE A 24 1.32 -7.06 2.35
N ALA A 25 1.05 -6.00 1.58
CA ALA A 25 0.80 -6.11 0.15
C ALA A 25 2.00 -6.69 -0.63
N VAL A 26 3.23 -6.26 -0.31
CA VAL A 26 4.45 -6.85 -0.89
C VAL A 26 4.60 -8.32 -0.50
N ALA A 27 4.38 -8.65 0.77
CA ALA A 27 4.51 -10.01 1.26
C ALA A 27 3.50 -10.97 0.62
N GLU A 28 2.22 -10.56 0.52
CA GLU A 28 1.18 -11.36 -0.13
C GLU A 28 1.44 -11.49 -1.63
N HIS A 29 1.82 -10.41 -2.31
CA HIS A 29 2.20 -10.48 -3.71
C HIS A 29 3.36 -11.44 -3.96
N ASN A 30 4.39 -11.42 -3.09
CA ASN A 30 5.51 -12.36 -3.19
C ASN A 30 5.06 -13.81 -2.99
N LYS A 31 4.11 -14.09 -2.08
CA LYS A 31 3.56 -15.43 -1.89
C LYS A 31 2.77 -15.90 -3.11
N GLU A 32 1.91 -15.06 -3.66
CA GLU A 32 1.03 -15.41 -4.78
C GLU A 32 1.78 -15.49 -6.12
N ALA A 33 2.61 -14.49 -6.42
CA ALA A 33 3.32 -14.37 -7.69
C ALA A 33 4.69 -15.07 -7.69
N ASN A 34 5.08 -15.69 -6.57
CA ASN A 34 6.45 -16.18 -6.34
C ASN A 34 7.52 -15.11 -6.64
N ALA A 35 7.19 -13.85 -6.33
CA ALA A 35 8.08 -12.71 -6.53
C ALA A 35 9.03 -12.52 -5.33
N GLY A 36 10.14 -11.83 -5.56
CA GLY A 36 11.13 -11.50 -4.53
C GLY A 36 11.24 -9.99 -4.29
N LEU A 37 10.10 -9.29 -4.24
CA LEU A 37 10.08 -7.85 -3.98
C LEU A 37 10.37 -7.54 -2.51
N SER A 38 11.23 -6.56 -2.25
CA SER A 38 11.54 -6.05 -0.91
C SER A 38 10.88 -4.69 -0.73
N PHE A 39 9.95 -4.57 0.21
CA PHE A 39 9.32 -3.29 0.55
C PHE A 39 10.40 -2.27 0.97
N VAL A 40 10.34 -1.05 0.41
CA VAL A 40 11.26 0.04 0.74
C VAL A 40 10.55 1.11 1.56
N ARG A 41 9.51 1.72 1.01
CA ARG A 41 8.71 2.76 1.69
C ARG A 41 7.38 2.98 0.99
N VAL A 42 6.45 3.65 1.66
CA VAL A 42 5.28 4.20 0.98
C VAL A 42 5.61 5.57 0.38
N VAL A 43 5.26 5.78 -0.88
CA VAL A 43 5.50 7.02 -1.64
C VAL A 43 4.32 7.96 -1.52
N SER A 44 3.10 7.42 -1.61
CA SER A 44 1.86 8.18 -1.47
C SER A 44 0.73 7.24 -1.09
N GLY A 45 -0.41 7.79 -0.67
CA GLY A 45 -1.59 6.99 -0.42
C GLY A 45 -2.83 7.83 -0.21
N ARG A 46 -3.98 7.19 -0.39
CA ARG A 46 -5.29 7.73 -0.06
C ARG A 46 -6.13 6.65 0.61
N MET A 47 -6.98 7.07 1.53
CA MET A 47 -7.93 6.20 2.23
C MET A 47 -9.36 6.62 1.97
N ARG A 48 -10.30 5.68 2.04
CA ARG A 48 -11.72 5.92 1.91
C ARG A 48 -12.51 5.09 2.91
N VAL A 49 -13.35 5.75 3.69
CA VAL A 49 -14.28 5.09 4.60
C VAL A 49 -15.58 4.77 3.85
N VAL A 50 -15.90 3.49 3.77
CA VAL A 50 -17.13 2.94 3.15
C VAL A 50 -17.85 2.08 4.20
N ALA A 51 -18.35 0.89 3.85
CA ALA A 51 -18.77 -0.14 4.81
C ALA A 51 -17.55 -0.93 5.37
N GLY A 52 -16.45 -0.22 5.61
CA GLY A 52 -15.08 -0.73 5.77
C GLY A 52 -14.05 0.37 5.51
N MET A 53 -12.75 0.05 5.43
CA MET A 53 -11.71 1.01 5.05
C MET A 53 -10.98 0.53 3.80
N ASN A 54 -11.02 1.35 2.74
CA ASN A 54 -10.24 1.11 1.53
C ASN A 54 -8.99 1.97 1.57
N TYR A 55 -7.84 1.37 1.29
CA TYR A 55 -6.55 2.02 1.16
C TYR A 55 -6.07 1.82 -0.27
N GLU A 56 -5.64 2.91 -0.89
CA GLU A 56 -4.88 2.86 -2.13
C GLU A 56 -3.53 3.51 -1.83
N LEU A 57 -2.48 2.70 -1.82
CA LEU A 57 -1.13 3.16 -1.52
C LEU A 57 -0.26 2.97 -2.75
N THR A 58 0.64 3.91 -2.96
CA THR A 58 1.74 3.79 -3.90
C THR A 58 2.99 3.48 -3.08
N ILE A 59 3.56 2.30 -3.25
CA ILE A 59 4.75 1.84 -2.52
C ILE A 59 5.95 1.75 -3.45
N SER A 60 7.14 1.95 -2.89
CA SER A 60 8.39 1.59 -3.56
C SER A 60 8.84 0.24 -3.03
N ALA A 61 9.18 -0.67 -3.95
CA ALA A 61 9.76 -1.96 -3.63
C ALA A 61 10.93 -2.24 -4.55
N ARG A 62 11.89 -3.04 -4.08
CA ARG A 62 13.08 -3.43 -4.81
C ARG A 62 12.96 -4.88 -5.25
N ASP A 63 13.23 -5.17 -6.51
CA ASP A 63 13.26 -6.54 -6.99
C ASP A 63 14.57 -7.28 -6.59
N VAL A 64 14.62 -8.58 -6.86
CA VAL A 64 15.79 -9.44 -6.62
C VAL A 64 17.04 -8.99 -7.38
N ALA A 65 16.91 -8.38 -8.56
CA ALA A 65 18.02 -7.79 -9.30
C ALA A 65 18.47 -6.42 -8.75
N GLY A 66 17.79 -5.90 -7.72
CA GLY A 66 18.14 -4.65 -7.08
C GLY A 66 17.49 -3.42 -7.70
N VAL A 67 16.60 -3.60 -8.66
CA VAL A 67 15.91 -2.51 -9.34
C VAL A 67 14.77 -1.99 -8.47
N LEU A 68 14.72 -0.67 -8.26
CA LEU A 68 13.62 -0.01 -7.58
C LEU A 68 12.44 0.17 -8.54
N GLY A 69 11.28 -0.36 -8.14
CA GLY A 69 10.00 -0.16 -8.79
C GLY A 69 9.04 0.62 -7.90
N THR A 70 8.02 1.20 -8.51
CA THR A 70 6.87 1.79 -7.81
C THR A 70 5.64 0.97 -8.15
N TYR A 71 4.86 0.60 -7.13
CA TYR A 71 3.73 -0.30 -7.25
C TYR A 71 2.51 0.33 -6.58
N GLU A 72 1.36 0.19 -7.22
CA GLU A 72 0.07 0.60 -6.67
C GLU A 72 -0.57 -0.61 -5.99
N VAL A 73 -0.99 -0.43 -4.74
CA VAL A 73 -1.62 -1.47 -3.93
C VAL A 73 -2.98 -0.96 -3.44
N VAL A 74 -4.01 -1.76 -3.68
CA VAL A 74 -5.38 -1.47 -3.23
C VAL A 74 -5.77 -2.53 -2.22
N VAL A 75 -6.10 -2.10 -1.00
CA VAL A 75 -6.50 -2.98 0.10
C VAL A 75 -7.87 -2.54 0.59
N CYS A 76 -8.82 -3.47 0.62
CA CYS A 76 -10.17 -3.26 1.14
C CYS A 76 -10.30 -4.03 2.45
N SER A 77 -10.45 -3.35 3.60
CA SER A 77 -10.93 -3.98 4.82
C SER A 77 -12.46 -3.97 4.79
N GLY A 78 -13.06 -5.16 4.77
CA GLY A 78 -14.50 -5.39 4.79
C GLY A 78 -14.88 -6.33 5.91
#